data_AF-A0A0J6WTK2-F1
#
_entry.id   AF-A0A0J6WTK2-F1
#
_cell.length_a   1.000
_cell.length_b   1.000
_cell.length_c   1.000
_cell.angle_alpha   90.00
_cell.angle_beta   90.00
_cell.angle_gamma   90.00
#
_symmetry.space_group_name_H-M   'P 1'
#
loop_
_entity.id
_entity.type
_entity.pdbx_description
1 polymer ?
#
loop_
_entity_poly.entity_id
_entity_poly.type
_entity_poly.pdbx_seq_one_letter_code
_entity_poly.pdbx_strand_id
1 'polypeptide(L)'
;MSFASNVNYYVCAFDSAGKRIGCDISSCGPDDGKAADIIASAKNKFTDAAVVEILTADIYNQYLAGYVRDMTSGKPIEYVAPEPTAAEKKASQADVVAAKYEPQIAELKDALATATLAGDTATVTELQTEYTALMAAYTAELEAINNG
;
A
#
# COMPACT_ATOMS: atom_id res chain seq x y z
N MET A 1 -20.59 -19.53 9.73
CA MET A 1 -21.89 -19.21 9.10
C MET A 1 -21.85 -19.79 7.70
N SER A 2 -22.77 -20.68 7.34
CA SER A 2 -22.82 -21.26 5.99
C SER A 2 -23.72 -20.37 5.13
N PHE A 3 -23.12 -19.69 4.14
CA PHE A 3 -23.87 -18.98 3.11
C PHE A 3 -24.28 -20.01 2.05
N ALA A 4 -25.48 -20.57 2.17
CA ALA A 4 -26.02 -21.46 1.15
C ALA A 4 -26.52 -20.61 -0.03
N SER A 5 -25.65 -20.42 -1.02
CA SER A 5 -26.05 -19.90 -2.33
C SER A 5 -26.79 -20.99 -3.10
N ASN A 6 -27.87 -20.64 -3.80
CA ASN A 6 -28.51 -21.53 -4.78
C ASN A 6 -27.70 -21.65 -6.09
N VAL A 7 -26.57 -20.95 -6.17
CA VAL A 7 -25.61 -20.99 -7.27
C VAL A 7 -24.46 -21.91 -6.89
N ASN A 8 -24.21 -22.91 -7.74
CA ASN A 8 -23.15 -23.89 -7.51
C ASN A 8 -21.79 -23.43 -8.02
N TYR A 9 -21.76 -22.58 -9.06
CA TYR A 9 -20.55 -22.19 -9.76
C TYR A 9 -20.49 -20.71 -10.08
N TYR A 10 -19.28 -20.17 -10.05
CA TYR A 10 -18.98 -18.78 -10.37
C TYR A 10 -17.80 -18.74 -11.34
N VAL A 11 -17.86 -17.89 -12.35
CA VAL A 11 -16.68 -17.55 -13.15
C VAL A 11 -16.04 -16.31 -12.54
N CYS A 12 -14.79 -16.43 -12.10
CA CYS A 12 -14.08 -15.37 -11.42
C CYS A 12 -12.82 -14.97 -12.17
N ALA A 13 -12.57 -13.68 -12.19
CA ALA A 13 -11.38 -13.06 -12.75
C ALA A 13 -10.45 -12.58 -11.64
N PHE A 14 -9.15 -12.84 -11.81
CA PHE A 14 -8.08 -12.49 -10.88
C PHE A 14 -7.00 -11.69 -11.60
N ASP A 15 -6.45 -10.69 -10.92
CA ASP A 15 -5.29 -9.94 -11.39
C ASP A 15 -3.99 -10.75 -11.25
N SER A 16 -2.87 -10.15 -11.65
CA SER A 16 -1.54 -10.79 -11.58
C SER A 16 -1.06 -11.05 -10.15
N ALA A 17 -1.65 -10.40 -9.14
CA ALA A 17 -1.37 -10.63 -7.73
C ALA A 17 -2.36 -11.65 -7.10
N GLY A 18 -3.26 -12.23 -7.89
CA GLY A 18 -4.27 -13.17 -7.41
C GLY A 18 -5.47 -12.51 -6.73
N LYS A 19 -5.58 -11.19 -6.77
CA LYS A 19 -6.74 -10.47 -6.20
C LYS A 19 -7.92 -10.58 -7.15
N ARG A 20 -9.08 -10.89 -6.58
CA ARG A 20 -10.34 -11.01 -7.33
C ARG A 20 -10.77 -9.66 -7.87
N ILE A 21 -10.85 -9.55 -9.20
CA ILE A 21 -11.33 -8.37 -9.92
C ILE A 21 -12.86 -8.36 -9.92
N GLY A 22 -13.46 -9.53 -10.21
CA GLY A 22 -14.90 -9.68 -10.32
C GLY A 22 -15.29 -11.13 -10.53
N CYS A 23 -16.56 -11.44 -10.29
CA CYS A 23 -17.13 -12.74 -10.64
C CYS A 23 -18.54 -12.57 -11.18
N ASP A 24 -18.93 -13.49 -12.05
CA ASP A 24 -20.31 -13.69 -12.48
C ASP A 24 -20.77 -15.10 -12.13
N ILE A 25 -22.08 -15.31 -12.10
CA ILE A 25 -22.67 -16.65 -11.91
C ILE A 25 -22.35 -17.48 -13.15
N SER A 26 -21.85 -18.71 -12.94
CA SER A 26 -21.69 -19.69 -14.00
C SER A 26 -22.85 -20.68 -13.98
N SER A 27 -23.43 -20.95 -15.15
CA SER A 27 -24.48 -21.95 -15.32
C SER A 27 -23.96 -23.38 -15.27
N CYS A 28 -22.64 -23.59 -15.35
CA CYS A 28 -22.01 -24.91 -15.40
C CYS A 28 -20.68 -24.95 -14.63
N GLY A 29 -20.21 -26.16 -14.35
CA GLY A 29 -18.91 -26.40 -13.72
C GLY A 29 -17.73 -26.29 -14.71
N PRO A 30 -16.49 -26.44 -14.21
CA PRO A 30 -15.28 -26.32 -15.01
C PRO A 30 -15.10 -27.43 -16.06
N ASP A 31 -15.67 -28.61 -15.83
CA ASP A 31 -15.56 -29.77 -16.73
C ASP A 31 -16.68 -29.83 -17.79
N ASP A 32 -17.58 -28.85 -17.80
CA ASP A 32 -18.68 -28.78 -18.78
C ASP A 32 -18.19 -28.27 -20.14
N GLY A 33 -18.79 -28.77 -21.23
CA GLY A 33 -18.44 -28.33 -22.59
C GLY A 33 -18.63 -26.83 -22.85
N LYS A 34 -19.44 -26.14 -22.06
CA LYS A 34 -19.67 -24.68 -22.15
C LYS A 34 -18.68 -23.85 -21.32
N ALA A 35 -17.84 -24.48 -20.50
CA ALA A 35 -16.92 -23.77 -19.60
C ALA A 35 -15.98 -22.83 -20.37
N ALA A 36 -15.47 -23.27 -21.53
CA ALA A 36 -14.58 -22.47 -22.36
C ALA A 36 -15.22 -21.17 -22.85
N ASP A 37 -16.49 -21.22 -23.27
CA ASP A 37 -17.23 -20.05 -23.77
C ASP A 37 -17.53 -19.05 -22.65
N ILE A 38 -17.87 -19.54 -21.46
CA ILE A 38 -18.09 -18.70 -20.28
C ILE A 38 -16.79 -18.01 -19.85
N ILE A 39 -15.68 -18.74 -19.82
CA ILE A 39 -14.36 -18.19 -19.49
C ILE A 39 -13.95 -17.15 -20.54
N ALA A 40 -14.16 -17.42 -21.83
CA ALA A 40 -13.86 -16.46 -22.90
C ALA A 40 -14.69 -15.18 -22.77
N SER A 41 -15.98 -15.31 -22.48
CA SER A 41 -16.89 -14.17 -22.25
C SER A 41 -16.44 -13.34 -21.04
N ALA A 42 -16.07 -14.00 -19.95
CA ALA A 42 -15.55 -13.33 -18.75
C ALA A 42 -14.21 -12.64 -19.00
N LYS A 43 -13.29 -13.22 -19.78
CA LYS A 43 -12.03 -12.55 -20.19
C LYS A 43 -12.27 -11.27 -20.98
N ASN A 44 -13.27 -11.26 -21.87
CA ASN A 44 -13.63 -10.05 -22.61
C ASN A 44 -14.23 -8.95 -21.73
N LYS A 45 -14.89 -9.33 -20.63
CA LYS A 45 -15.47 -8.39 -19.66
C LYS A 45 -14.43 -7.88 -18.65
N PHE A 46 -13.54 -8.76 -18.19
CA PHE A 46 -12.47 -8.47 -17.24
C PHE A 46 -11.13 -8.42 -17.97
N THR A 47 -10.90 -7.34 -18.72
CA THR A 47 -9.70 -7.18 -19.57
C THR A 47 -8.40 -7.14 -18.78
N ASP A 48 -8.46 -6.74 -17.51
CA ASP A 48 -7.29 -6.67 -16.60
C ASP A 48 -7.01 -8.01 -15.91
N ALA A 49 -7.79 -9.06 -16.23
CA ALA A 49 -7.62 -10.37 -15.62
C ALA A 49 -6.38 -11.08 -16.15
N ALA A 50 -5.49 -11.47 -15.24
CA ALA A 50 -4.40 -12.40 -15.54
C ALA A 50 -4.92 -13.84 -15.63
N VAL A 51 -5.89 -14.19 -14.79
CA VAL A 51 -6.52 -15.53 -14.76
C VAL A 51 -8.04 -15.39 -14.69
N VAL A 52 -8.73 -16.24 -15.45
CA VAL A 52 -10.19 -16.38 -15.37
C VAL A 52 -10.52 -17.86 -15.32
N GLU A 53 -11.28 -18.27 -14.31
CA GLU A 53 -11.61 -19.68 -14.06
C GLU A 53 -12.99 -19.83 -13.43
N ILE A 54 -13.58 -21.02 -13.59
CA ILE A 54 -14.85 -21.39 -12.95
C ILE A 54 -14.53 -22.08 -11.61
N LEU A 55 -15.20 -21.62 -10.57
CA LEU A 55 -15.02 -22.01 -9.19
C LEU A 55 -16.33 -22.52 -8.61
N THR A 56 -16.24 -23.37 -7.58
CA THR A 56 -17.41 -23.73 -6.78
C THR A 56 -17.80 -22.59 -5.84
N ALA A 57 -19.04 -22.61 -5.35
CA ALA A 57 -19.52 -21.66 -4.35
C ALA A 57 -18.63 -21.62 -3.08
N ASP A 58 -18.10 -22.76 -2.64
CA ASP A 58 -17.24 -22.83 -1.46
C ASP A 58 -15.90 -22.12 -1.66
N ILE A 59 -15.30 -22.26 -2.84
CA ILE A 59 -14.07 -21.55 -3.18
C ILE A 59 -14.34 -20.05 -3.36
N TYR A 60 -15.45 -19.70 -4.02
CA TYR A 60 -15.89 -18.32 -4.15
C TYR A 60 -16.06 -17.63 -2.79
N ASN A 61 -16.67 -18.32 -1.82
CA ASN A 61 -16.86 -17.79 -0.47
C ASN A 61 -15.54 -17.51 0.27
N GLN A 62 -14.47 -18.28 0.01
CA GLN A 62 -13.14 -17.98 0.55
C GLN A 62 -12.58 -16.66 0.01
N TYR A 63 -12.73 -16.42 -1.29
CA TYR A 63 -12.34 -15.14 -1.90
C TYR A 63 -13.20 -13.95 -1.44
N LEU A 64 -14.45 -14.18 -1.03
CA LEU A 64 -15.26 -13.17 -0.34
C LEU A 64 -14.78 -12.90 1.09
N ALA A 65 -14.20 -13.90 1.75
CA ALA A 65 -13.63 -13.78 3.09
C ALA A 65 -12.23 -13.13 3.11
N GLY A 66 -11.72 -12.68 1.96
CA GLY A 66 -10.45 -11.96 1.86
C GLY A 66 -9.24 -12.80 1.43
N TYR A 67 -9.45 -14.05 1.04
CA TYR A 67 -8.39 -14.87 0.45
C TYR A 67 -8.02 -14.34 -0.94
N VAL A 68 -6.79 -14.60 -1.37
CA VAL A 68 -6.30 -14.34 -2.73
C VAL A 68 -5.92 -15.64 -3.41
N ARG A 69 -5.94 -15.65 -4.75
CA ARG A 69 -5.56 -16.82 -5.52
C ARG A 69 -4.05 -16.93 -5.55
N ASP A 70 -3.49 -18.03 -5.04
CA ASP A 70 -2.09 -18.32 -5.28
C ASP A 70 -1.86 -18.58 -6.78
N MET A 71 -1.05 -17.74 -7.42
CA MET A 71 -0.85 -17.79 -8.86
C MET A 71 -0.09 -19.03 -9.32
N THR A 72 0.57 -19.74 -8.40
CA THR A 72 1.29 -20.99 -8.68
C THR A 72 0.40 -22.22 -8.56
N SER A 73 -0.28 -22.40 -7.42
CA SER A 73 -1.12 -23.58 -7.15
C SER A 73 -2.56 -23.45 -7.65
N GLY A 74 -3.02 -22.22 -7.91
CA GLY A 74 -4.40 -21.92 -8.30
C GLY A 74 -5.43 -22.03 -7.19
N LYS A 75 -5.00 -22.11 -5.93
CA LYS A 75 -5.88 -22.27 -4.77
C LYS A 75 -5.99 -20.98 -3.96
N PRO A 76 -7.10 -20.79 -3.22
CA PRO A 76 -7.19 -19.69 -2.25
C PRO A 76 -6.14 -19.84 -1.15
N ILE A 77 -5.44 -18.75 -0.86
CA ILE A 77 -4.56 -18.59 0.29
C ILE A 77 -4.95 -17.33 1.04
N GLU A 78 -4.69 -17.29 2.35
CA GLU A 78 -4.95 -16.11 3.15
C GLU A 78 -4.09 -14.94 2.65
N TYR A 79 -4.71 -13.77 2.50
CA TYR A 79 -3.96 -12.59 2.08
C TYR A 79 -3.08 -12.11 3.24
N VAL A 80 -1.77 -12.06 3.00
CA VAL A 80 -0.81 -11.41 3.88
C VAL A 80 -0.36 -10.13 3.20
N ALA A 81 -0.70 -8.98 3.78
CA ALA A 81 -0.21 -7.71 3.30
C ALA A 81 1.33 -7.72 3.31
N PRO A 82 1.99 -7.26 2.24
CA PRO A 82 3.44 -7.18 2.26
C PRO A 82 3.88 -6.25 3.39
N GLU A 83 4.78 -6.73 4.24
CA GLU A 83 5.46 -5.88 5.19
C GLU A 83 6.17 -4.73 4.45
N PRO A 84 6.10 -3.48 4.94
CA PRO A 84 6.83 -2.40 4.31
C PRO A 84 8.32 -2.75 4.27
N THR A 85 8.94 -2.47 3.14
CA THR A 85 10.35 -2.71 2.91
C THR A 85 11.19 -1.92 3.92
N ALA A 86 12.44 -2.35 4.14
CA ALA A 86 13.36 -1.60 4.99
C ALA A 86 13.53 -0.14 4.52
N ALA A 87 13.51 0.09 3.20
CA ALA A 87 13.57 1.43 2.62
C ALA A 87 12.34 2.28 2.95
N GLU A 88 11.13 1.73 2.82
CA GLU A 88 9.89 2.44 3.17
C GLU A 88 9.80 2.73 4.68
N LYS A 89 10.29 1.81 5.52
CA LYS A 89 10.38 2.03 6.97
C LYS A 89 11.33 3.19 7.30
N LYS A 90 12.49 3.27 6.64
CA LYS A 90 13.44 4.39 6.81
C LYS A 90 12.87 5.71 6.31
N ALA A 91 12.21 5.72 5.15
CA ALA A 91 11.57 6.92 4.61
C ALA A 91 10.48 7.45 5.57
N SER A 92 9.61 6.56 6.07
CA SER A 92 8.59 6.94 7.05
C SER A 92 9.18 7.49 8.35
N GLN A 93 10.29 6.92 8.84
CA GLN A 93 11.00 7.47 10.00
C GLN A 93 11.61 8.85 9.71
N ALA A 94 12.18 9.04 8.52
CA ALA A 94 12.74 10.32 8.10
C ALA A 94 11.66 11.40 8.01
N ASP A 95 10.47 11.08 7.50
CA ASP A 95 9.32 11.99 7.44
C ASP A 95 8.87 12.43 8.85
N VAL A 96 8.89 11.51 9.82
CA VAL A 96 8.58 11.83 11.22
C VAL A 96 9.62 12.79 11.81
N VAL A 97 10.90 12.58 11.52
CA VAL A 97 11.97 13.50 11.95
C VAL A 97 11.80 14.86 11.26
N ALA A 98 11.56 14.91 9.95
CA ALA A 98 11.32 16.17 9.24
C ALA A 98 10.14 16.95 9.86
N ALA A 99 9.01 16.29 10.11
CA ALA A 99 7.84 16.90 10.72
C ALA A 99 8.10 17.47 12.12
N LYS A 100 9.03 16.89 12.88
CA LYS A 100 9.48 17.41 14.19
C LYS A 100 10.33 18.67 14.07
N TYR A 101 11.23 18.73 13.09
CA TYR A 101 12.24 19.79 12.98
C TYR A 101 11.84 20.96 12.08
N GLU A 102 11.08 20.73 11.02
CA GLU A 102 10.63 21.76 10.07
C GLU A 102 9.96 22.99 10.72
N PRO A 103 9.01 22.87 11.66
CA PRO A 103 8.41 24.05 12.28
C PRO A 103 9.43 24.87 13.08
N GLN A 104 10.33 24.22 13.83
CA GLN A 104 11.37 24.90 14.59
C GLN A 104 12.38 25.62 13.69
N ILE A 105 12.75 25.00 12.57
CA ILE A 105 13.61 25.59 11.54
C ILE A 105 12.94 26.81 10.92
N ALA A 106 11.64 26.74 10.62
CA ALA A 106 10.89 27.85 10.05
C ALA A 106 10.79 29.03 11.02
N GLU A 107 10.45 28.77 12.29
CA GLU A 107 10.39 29.79 13.34
C GLU A 107 11.74 30.48 13.56
N LEU A 108 12.84 29.72 13.64
CA LEU A 108 14.18 30.31 13.77
C LEU A 108 14.57 31.16 12.56
N LYS A 109 14.22 30.74 11.34
CA LYS A 109 14.49 31.54 10.13
C LYS A 109 13.72 32.86 10.13
N ASP A 110 12.46 32.84 10.57
CA ASP A 110 11.63 34.04 10.67
C ASP A 110 12.15 35.02 11.74
N ALA A 111 12.53 34.49 12.91
CA ALA A 111 13.17 35.26 13.97
C ALA A 111 14.49 35.89 13.50
N LEU A 112 15.32 35.13 12.78
CA LEU A 112 16.60 35.59 12.26
C LEU A 112 16.42 36.68 11.19
N ALA A 113 15.44 36.53 10.31
CA ALA A 113 15.08 37.57 9.34
C ALA A 113 14.62 38.86 10.04
N THR A 114 13.79 38.73 11.08
CA THR A 114 13.30 39.85 11.89
C THR A 114 14.45 40.59 12.59
N ALA A 115 15.35 39.86 13.26
CA ALA A 115 16.51 40.44 13.95
C ALA A 115 17.47 41.12 12.97
N THR A 116 17.68 40.52 11.80
CA THR A 116 18.51 41.09 10.73
C THR A 116 17.93 42.41 10.22
N LEU A 117 16.61 42.47 9.98
CA LEU A 117 15.91 43.69 9.54
C LEU A 117 15.92 44.78 10.61
N ALA A 118 15.86 44.40 11.89
CA ALA A 118 15.98 45.32 13.02
C ALA A 118 17.42 45.84 13.24
N GLY A 119 18.42 45.24 12.58
CA GLY A 119 19.83 45.56 12.79
C GLY A 119 20.38 45.07 14.14
N ASP A 120 19.69 44.13 14.79
CA ASP A 120 20.10 43.57 16.08
C ASP A 120 21.14 42.47 15.90
N THR A 121 22.41 42.87 15.82
CA THR A 121 23.54 41.96 15.54
C THR A 121 23.81 40.96 16.65
N ALA A 122 23.44 41.28 17.91
CA ALA A 122 23.59 40.37 19.04
C ALA A 122 22.59 39.22 18.91
N THR A 123 21.31 39.55 18.74
CA THR A 123 20.24 38.56 18.54
C THR A 123 20.46 37.72 17.28
N VAL A 124 20.97 38.31 16.19
CA VAL A 124 21.35 37.54 14.98
C VAL A 124 22.40 36.47 15.29
N THR A 125 23.43 36.80 16.09
CA THR A 125 24.51 35.87 16.41
C THR A 125 24.01 34.70 17.27
N GLU A 126 23.13 34.96 18.23
CA GLU A 126 22.49 33.94 19.06
C GLU A 126 21.62 33.00 18.22
N LEU A 127 20.72 33.55 17.39
CA LEU A 127 19.83 32.77 16.53
C LEU A 127 20.59 31.94 15.47
N GLN A 128 21.72 32.43 14.96
CA GLN A 128 22.59 31.64 14.07
C GLN A 128 23.21 30.42 14.78
N THR A 129 23.55 30.59 16.07
CA THR A 129 24.09 29.51 16.90
C THR A 129 23.01 28.45 17.15
N GLU A 130 21.80 28.87 17.52
CA GLU A 130 20.65 27.98 17.71
C GLU A 130 20.29 27.24 16.42
N TYR A 131 20.25 27.94 15.28
CA TYR A 131 20.00 27.33 13.98
C TYR A 131 21.03 26.24 13.65
N THR A 132 22.31 26.51 13.90
CA THR A 132 23.39 25.54 13.65
C THR A 132 23.25 24.31 14.54
N ALA A 133 22.94 24.51 15.82
CA ALA A 133 22.71 23.41 16.76
C ALA A 133 21.49 22.57 16.37
N LEU A 134 20.38 23.21 15.97
CA LEU A 134 19.18 22.53 15.51
C LEU A 134 19.43 21.69 14.25
N MET A 135 20.15 22.24 13.27
CA MET A 135 20.53 21.52 12.05
C MET A 135 21.47 20.34 12.32
N ALA A 136 22.36 20.46 13.30
CA ALA A 136 23.22 19.37 13.73
C ALA A 136 22.40 18.22 14.36
N ALA A 137 21.44 18.56 15.24
CA ALA A 137 20.54 17.58 15.84
C ALA A 137 19.64 16.90 14.78
N TYR A 138 19.10 17.67 13.84
CA TYR A 138 18.29 17.15 12.74
C TYR A 138 19.09 16.16 11.88
N THR A 139 20.29 16.53 11.47
CA THR A 139 21.18 15.66 10.68
C THR A 139 21.54 14.38 11.43
N ALA A 140 21.87 14.48 12.73
CA ALA A 140 22.23 13.32 13.54
C ALA A 140 21.07 12.32 13.68
N GLU A 141 19.82 12.78 13.81
CA GLU A 141 18.66 11.89 13.84
C GLU A 141 18.41 11.20 12.49
N LEU A 142 18.61 11.90 11.37
CA LEU A 142 18.54 11.29 10.03
C LEU A 142 19.66 10.27 9.78
N GLU A 143 20.88 10.54 10.24
CA GLU A 143 21.99 9.59 10.15
C GLU A 143 21.74 8.33 10.99
N ALA A 144 21.13 8.46 12.17
CA ALA A 144 20.76 7.33 13.00
C ALA A 144 19.76 6.39 12.30
N ILE A 145 18.82 6.94 11.52
CA ILE A 145 17.88 6.15 10.69
C ILE A 145 18.62 5.40 9.56
N ASN A 146 19.61 6.04 8.96
CA ASN A 146 20.37 5.43 7.87
C ASN A 146 21.33 4.34 8.37
N ASN A 147 21.88 4.49 9.58
CA ASN A 147 22.85 3.58 10.18
C ASN A 147 22.24 2.43 11.02
N GLY A 148 20.93 2.49 11.32
CA GLY A 148 20.15 1.40 11.94
C GLY A 148 19.56 0.44 10.92
#